data_AF-A0A661BEZ3-F1
#
_entry.id   AF-A0A661BEZ3-F1
#
_cell.length_a   1.000
_cell.length_b   1.000
_cell.length_c   1.000
_cell.angle_alpha   90.00
_cell.angle_beta   90.00
_cell.angle_gamma   90.00
#
_symmetry.space_group_name_H-M   'P 1'
#
loop_
_entity.id
_entity.type
_entity.pdbx_description
1 polymer ?
#
loop_
_entity_poly.entity_id
_entity_poly.type
_entity_poly.pdbx_seq_one_letter_code
_entity_poly.pdbx_strand_id
1 'polypeptide(L)' 'QHAGVPAEPIVAPGERVRKGQKVADVPADKLGAPIHAPIDGVVVSISPNIMIKR' A
#
# COMPACT_ATOMS: atom_id res chain seq x y z
N GLN A 1 -8.99 -19.56 7.04
CA GLN A 1 -8.31 -18.35 7.56
C GLN A 1 -7.45 -17.75 6.43
N HIS A 2 -7.44 -16.41 6.31
CA HIS A 2 -6.96 -15.54 5.21
C HIS A 2 -7.54 -15.84 3.79
N ALA A 3 -8.84 -15.59 3.61
CA ALA A 3 -9.53 -15.69 2.31
C ALA A 3 -9.49 -14.39 1.49
N GLY A 4 -8.63 -13.43 1.87
CA GLY A 4 -8.49 -12.15 1.19
C GLY A 4 -7.45 -12.21 0.08
N VAL A 5 -7.68 -11.49 -1.01
CA VAL A 5 -6.67 -11.32 -2.08
C VAL A 5 -5.65 -10.25 -1.67
N PRO A 6 -4.36 -10.40 -2.03
CA PRO A 6 -3.37 -9.36 -1.79
C PRO A 6 -3.80 -8.01 -2.38
N ALA A 7 -3.53 -6.93 -1.65
CA ALA A 7 -3.73 -5.58 -2.15
C ALA A 7 -2.66 -5.25 -3.20
N GLU A 8 -3.07 -4.59 -4.28
CA GLU A 8 -2.20 -4.14 -5.35
C GLU A 8 -1.72 -2.71 -5.05
N PRO A 9 -0.41 -2.42 -5.17
CA PRO A 9 0.12 -1.09 -4.91
C PRO A 9 -0.48 -0.07 -5.88
N ILE A 10 -0.94 1.06 -5.34
CA ILE A 10 -1.48 2.19 -6.10
C ILE A 10 -0.53 3.40 -6.11
N VAL A 11 0.70 3.19 -5.65
CA VAL A 11 1.78 4.19 -5.56
C VAL A 11 3.05 3.65 -6.19
N ALA A 12 3.99 4.54 -6.53
CA ALA A 12 5.27 4.18 -7.13
C ALA A 12 6.49 4.58 -6.26
N PRO A 13 7.65 3.91 -6.40
CA PRO A 13 8.89 4.40 -5.81
C PRO A 13 9.20 5.84 -6.22
N GLY A 14 9.58 6.67 -5.25
CA GLY A 14 9.77 8.12 -5.39
C GLY A 14 8.54 8.95 -5.04
N GLU A 15 7.36 8.33 -4.88
CA GLU A 15 6.14 9.05 -4.54
C GLU A 15 6.10 9.46 -3.05
N ARG A 16 5.63 10.67 -2.79
CA ARG A 16 5.38 11.16 -1.42
C ARG A 16 4.00 10.73 -0.95
N VAL A 17 3.96 10.14 0.24
CA VAL A 17 2.72 9.69 0.87
C VAL A 17 2.56 10.32 2.26
N ARG A 18 1.31 10.44 2.70
CA ARG A 18 0.96 10.90 4.05
C ARG A 18 0.50 9.76 4.94
N LYS A 19 0.66 9.90 6.26
CA LYS A 19 0.09 8.98 7.24
C LYS A 19 -1.41 8.85 7.02
N GLY A 20 -1.88 7.60 6.89
CA GLY A 20 -3.26 7.27 6.59
C GLY A 20 -3.63 7.34 5.10
N GLN A 21 -2.71 7.73 4.20
CA GLN A 21 -2.94 7.65 2.77
C GLN A 21 -3.00 6.19 2.30
N LYS A 22 -3.95 5.86 1.44
CA LYS A 22 -4.02 4.54 0.82
C LYS A 22 -2.84 4.35 -0.14
N VAL A 23 -2.10 3.25 0.03
CA VAL A 23 -0.92 2.91 -0.77
C VAL A 23 -1.05 1.59 -1.52
N ALA A 24 -1.98 0.73 -1.12
CA ALA A 24 -2.42 -0.42 -1.90
C ALA A 24 -3.92 -0.61 -1.76
N ASP A 25 -4.60 -1.04 -2.82
CA ASP A 25 -6.04 -1.27 -2.83
C ASP A 25 -6.35 -2.70 -3.27
N VAL A 26 -7.55 -3.17 -2.95
CA VAL A 26 -8.02 -4.51 -3.37
C VAL A 26 -9.00 -4.32 -4.53
N PRO A 27 -8.95 -5.16 -5.58
CA PRO A 27 -9.93 -5.09 -6.65
C PRO A 27 -11.36 -5.15 -6.10
N ALA A 28 -12.25 -4.31 -6.63
CA ALA A 28 -13.60 -4.11 -6.10
C ALA A 28 -14.41 -5.42 -5.95
N ASP A 29 -14.18 -6.39 -6.83
CA ASP A 29 -14.89 -7.67 -6.85
C ASP A 29 -14.25 -8.74 -5.95
N LYS A 30 -13.27 -8.36 -5.12
CA LYS A 30 -12.55 -9.30 -4.25
C LYS A 30 -12.60 -8.87 -2.79
N LEU A 31 -12.71 -9.87 -1.92
CA LEU A 31 -12.55 -9.68 -0.48
C LEU A 31 -11.07 -9.41 -0.17
N GLY A 32 -10.80 -8.38 0.62
CA GLY A 32 -9.47 -8.01 1.09
C GLY A 32 -9.52 -6.68 1.85
N ALA A 33 -8.36 -6.20 2.30
CA ALA A 33 -8.25 -4.92 2.98
C ALA A 33 -7.22 -4.00 2.29
N PRO A 34 -7.54 -2.72 2.07
CA PRO A 34 -6.58 -1.75 1.56
C PRO A 34 -5.47 -1.48 2.57
N ILE A 35 -4.27 -1.19 2.07
CA ILE A 35 -3.09 -0.85 2.88
C ILE A 35 -2.94 0.66 2.92
N HIS A 36 -2.71 1.20 4.12
CA HIS A 36 -2.49 2.62 4.35
C HIS A 36 -1.08 2.88 4.87
N ALA A 37 -0.49 4.02 4.48
CA ALA A 37 0.82 4.45 4.94
C ALA A 37 0.80 4.71 6.46
N PRO A 38 1.70 4.10 7.25
CA PRO A 38 1.74 4.31 8.70
C PRO A 38 2.36 5.66 9.10
N ILE A 39 3.07 6.31 8.17
CA ILE A 39 3.85 7.53 8.37
C ILE A 39 3.80 8.41 7.11
N ASP A 40 4.11 9.70 7.28
CA ASP A 40 4.51 10.56 6.17
C ASP A 40 5.89 10.14 5.68
N GLY A 41 6.10 10.16 4.36
CA GLY A 41 7.40 9.80 3.78
C GLY A 41 7.40 9.63 2.27
N VAL A 42 8.45 9.00 1.77
CA VAL A 42 8.63 8.67 0.35
C VAL A 42 8.66 7.15 0.19
N VAL A 43 7.90 6.65 -0.78
CA VAL A 43 7.94 5.23 -1.17
C VAL A 43 9.30 4.93 -1.77
N VAL A 44 10.01 3.95 -1.23
CA VAL A 44 11.35 3.56 -1.70
C VAL A 44 11.34 2.23 -2.45
N SER A 45 10.38 1.34 -2.18
CA SER A 45 10.19 0.09 -2.91
C SER A 45 8.76 -0.43 -2.72
N ILE A 46 8.29 -1.27 -3.63
CA ILE A 46 6.94 -1.88 -3.65
C ILE A 46 6.96 -3.41 -3.72
N SER A 47 8.13 -4.06 -3.83
CA SER A 47 8.23 -5.54 -3.94
C SER A 47 9.30 -6.12 -3.01
N PRO A 48 8.99 -7.18 -2.22
CA PRO A 48 7.67 -7.78 -1.97
C PRO A 48 6.79 -6.99 -0.99
N ASN A 49 7.33 -5.94 -0.37
CA ASN A 49 6.64 -5.08 0.59
C ASN A 49 6.77 -3.62 0.17
N ILE A 50 5.75 -2.81 0.50
CA ILE A 50 5.83 -1.36 0.35
C ILE A 50 6.69 -0.80 1.49
N MET A 51 7.81 -0.18 1.13
CA MET A 51 8.71 0.45 2.09
C MET A 51 8.61 1.97 1.96
N ILE A 52 8.38 2.65 3.09
CA ILE A 52 8.24 4.11 3.17
C ILE A 52 9.33 4.63 4.11
N LYS A 53 10.09 5.62 3.64
CA LYS A 53 11.15 6.28 4.41
C LYS A 53 10.73 7.71 4.75
N ARG A 54 10.97 8.15 5.99
CA ARG A 54 10.82 9.56 6.39
C ARG A 54 11.87 10.44 5.74
#